data_AF-A0A143WWE3-F1
#
_entry.id   AF-A0A143WWE3-F1
#
_cell.length_a   1.000
_cell.length_b   1.000
_cell.length_c   1.000
_cell.angle_alpha   90.00
_cell.angle_beta   90.00
_cell.angle_gamma   90.00
#
_symmetry.space_group_name_H-M   'P 1'
#
loop_
_entity.id
_entity.type
_entity.pdbx_description
1 polymer ?
#
loop_
_entity_poly.entity_id
_entity_poly.type
_entity_poly.pdbx_seq_one_letter_code
_entity_poly.pdbx_strand_id
1 'polypeptide(L)'
;MSDNRKYYYLKLKENFYNSETMVILESMQDGLLYSNLLLKMYLMSLKSGGILMLNDHLPHTPQTIATFTRHQVGTVERALKVFLEFGLVEILTDGAYYMADIQLLIGQSSTEGERKKKERMRLKRQKLLPSGGADTCPP
;
A
#
# COMPACT_ATOMS: atom_id res chain seq x y z
N MET A 1 -17.32 -25.32 -2.40
CA MET A 1 -17.51 -24.00 -1.76
C MET A 1 -16.40 -23.09 -2.24
N SER A 2 -16.71 -22.05 -3.02
CA SER A 2 -15.70 -21.09 -3.49
C SER A 2 -15.23 -20.23 -2.32
N ASP A 3 -13.96 -20.37 -1.96
CA ASP A 3 -13.29 -19.58 -0.94
C ASP A 3 -13.31 -18.10 -1.39
N ASN A 4 -14.21 -17.31 -0.78
CA ASN A 4 -14.45 -15.91 -1.15
C ASN A 4 -13.37 -15.01 -0.55
N ARG A 5 -12.12 -15.22 -0.98
CA ARG A 5 -10.97 -14.44 -0.54
C ARG A 5 -11.13 -12.99 -1.01
N LYS A 6 -11.04 -12.07 -0.05
CA LYS A 6 -10.95 -10.64 -0.30
C LYS A 6 -9.47 -10.27 -0.43
N TYR A 7 -9.12 -9.60 -1.52
CA TYR A 7 -7.78 -9.06 -1.72
C TYR A 7 -7.80 -7.57 -1.42
N TYR A 8 -6.88 -7.15 -0.56
CA TYR A 8 -6.63 -5.75 -0.27
C TYR A 8 -5.31 -5.37 -0.95
N TYR A 9 -5.33 -4.30 -1.73
CA TYR A 9 -4.15 -3.80 -2.41
C TYR A 9 -4.00 -2.30 -2.15
N LEU A 10 -2.75 -1.86 -2.09
CA LEU A 10 -2.40 -0.46 -2.01
C LEU A 10 -2.29 0.10 -3.44
N LYS A 11 -3.13 1.07 -3.76
CA LYS A 11 -3.10 1.87 -4.98
C LYS A 11 -2.21 3.08 -4.75
N LEU A 12 -0.92 2.93 -5.04
CA LEU A 12 0.05 4.01 -4.94
C LEU A 12 -0.17 5.02 -6.08
N LYS A 13 -0.14 6.33 -5.77
CA LYS A 13 -0.11 7.37 -6.81
C LYS A 13 1.26 7.39 -7.48
N GLU A 14 1.30 7.76 -8.76
CA GLU A 14 2.56 7.85 -9.53
C GLU A 14 3.58 8.79 -8.89
N ASN A 15 3.10 9.85 -8.24
CA ASN A 15 3.91 10.88 -7.61
C ASN A 15 4.07 10.65 -6.10
N PHE A 16 3.78 9.46 -5.57
CA PHE A 16 3.83 9.21 -4.13
C PHE A 16 5.19 9.61 -3.52
N TYR A 17 6.29 9.11 -4.06
CA TYR A 17 7.65 9.44 -3.61
C TYR A 17 8.11 10.85 -4.04
N ASN A 18 7.44 11.46 -5.01
CA ASN A 18 7.75 12.81 -5.50
C ASN A 18 6.90 13.90 -4.84
N SER A 19 6.01 13.53 -3.91
CA SER A 19 5.25 14.51 -3.14
C SER A 19 6.19 15.28 -2.22
N GLU A 20 5.88 16.56 -2.01
CA GLU A 20 6.72 17.46 -1.19
C GLU A 20 7.03 16.85 0.18
N THR A 21 6.00 16.32 0.86
CA THR A 21 6.12 15.65 2.16
C THR A 21 7.06 14.45 2.11
N MET A 22 6.99 13.60 1.07
CA MET A 22 7.86 12.42 0.94
C MET A 22 9.29 12.80 0.58
N VAL A 23 9.49 13.82 -0.26
CA VAL A 23 10.83 14.32 -0.60
C VAL A 23 11.52 14.88 0.65
N ILE A 24 10.79 15.66 1.45
CA ILE A 24 11.30 16.17 2.73
C ILE A 24 11.61 15.00 3.67
N LEU A 25 10.71 14.03 3.80
CA LEU A 25 10.90 12.85 4.64
C LEU A 25 12.17 12.06 4.25
N GLU A 26 12.39 11.80 2.96
CA GLU A 26 13.55 11.06 2.47
C GLU A 26 14.87 11.84 2.59
N SER A 27 14.81 13.17 2.65
CA SER A 27 15.98 14.02 2.91
C SER A 27 16.48 13.99 4.36
N MET A 28 15.65 13.52 5.30
CA MET A 28 16.01 13.41 6.71
C MET A 28 17.04 12.31 6.95
N GLN A 29 17.71 12.35 8.10
CA GLN A 29 18.51 11.22 8.57
C GLN A 29 17.61 9.99 8.73
N ASP A 30 18.05 8.85 8.18
CA ASP A 30 17.25 7.61 8.09
C ASP A 30 15.96 7.74 7.25
N GLY A 31 15.83 8.76 6.40
CA GLY A 31 14.62 9.03 5.61
C GLY A 31 14.16 7.86 4.73
N LEU A 32 15.10 7.12 4.12
CA LEU A 32 14.83 5.88 3.37
C LEU A 32 14.23 4.76 4.25
N LEU A 33 14.65 4.66 5.51
CA LEU A 33 14.04 3.72 6.46
C LEU A 33 12.63 4.16 6.83
N TYR A 34 12.41 5.47 6.97
CA TYR A 34 11.09 6.03 7.27
C TYR A 34 10.12 5.83 6.10
N SER A 35 10.53 6.09 4.86
CA SER A 35 9.68 5.85 3.70
C SER A 35 9.31 4.37 3.54
N ASN A 36 10.25 3.45 3.80
CA ASN A 36 9.98 2.02 3.83
C ASN A 36 9.02 1.61 4.96
N LEU A 37 9.22 2.16 6.16
CA LEU A 37 8.38 1.89 7.33
C LEU A 37 6.96 2.38 7.09
N LEU A 38 6.79 3.58 6.56
CA LEU A 38 5.49 4.16 6.22
C LEU A 38 4.71 3.24 5.26
N LEU A 39 5.37 2.78 4.19
CA LEU A 39 4.75 1.87 3.23
C LEU A 39 4.32 0.54 3.89
N LYS A 40 5.14 -0.02 4.79
CA LYS A 40 4.78 -1.23 5.54
C LYS A 40 3.60 -0.98 6.48
N MET A 41 3.55 0.15 7.16
CA MET A 41 2.43 0.52 8.03
C MET A 41 1.12 0.69 7.24
N TYR A 42 1.17 1.28 6.04
CA TYR A 42 0.02 1.33 5.15
C TYR A 42 -0.50 -0.07 4.83
N LEU A 43 0.38 -1.01 4.47
CA LEU A 43 0.00 -2.40 4.20
C LEU A 43 -0.60 -3.09 5.43
N MET A 44 -0.06 -2.85 6.63
CA MET A 44 -0.59 -3.40 7.88
C MET A 44 -2.02 -2.93 8.16
N SER A 45 -2.33 -1.66 7.83
CA SER A 45 -3.64 -1.05 8.08
C SER A 45 -4.73 -1.39 7.04
N LEU A 46 -4.39 -2.00 5.90
CA LEU A 46 -5.29 -2.18 4.76
C LEU A 46 -6.58 -2.93 5.12
N LYS A 47 -6.45 -3.98 5.94
CA LYS A 47 -7.59 -4.83 6.35
C LYS A 47 -8.57 -4.07 7.25
N SER A 48 -8.05 -3.15 8.05
CA SER A 48 -8.78 -2.38 9.07
C SER A 48 -9.09 -0.96 8.59
N GLY A 49 -9.09 -0.73 7.27
CA GLY A 49 -9.52 0.54 6.68
C GLY A 49 -8.63 1.75 7.03
N GLY A 50 -7.37 1.52 7.42
CA GLY A 50 -6.46 2.59 7.81
C GLY A 50 -6.03 2.59 9.27
N ILE A 51 -6.74 1.84 10.13
CA ILE A 51 -6.37 1.74 11.55
C ILE A 51 -5.35 0.61 11.72
N LEU A 52 -4.29 0.85 12.47
CA LEU A 52 -3.31 -0.17 12.80
C LEU A 52 -3.84 -1.05 13.94
N MET A 53 -4.56 -2.11 13.56
CA MET A 53 -5.13 -3.10 14.49
C MET A 53 -4.46 -4.47 14.35
N LEU A 54 -3.99 -5.00 15.46
CA LEU A 54 -3.59 -6.39 15.62
C LEU A 54 -4.84 -7.26 15.79
N ASN A 55 -4.98 -8.28 14.94
CA ASN A 55 -6.08 -9.25 14.98
C ASN A 55 -7.47 -8.62 15.06
N ASP A 56 -7.68 -7.48 14.39
CA ASP A 56 -8.95 -6.74 14.32
C ASP A 56 -9.47 -6.15 15.66
N HIS A 57 -8.72 -6.27 16.76
CA HIS A 57 -9.21 -5.94 18.10
C HIS A 57 -8.27 -5.09 18.96
N LEU A 58 -6.95 -5.19 18.78
CA LEU A 58 -5.98 -4.49 19.63
C LEU A 58 -5.19 -3.46 18.82
N PRO A 59 -5.11 -2.18 19.23
CA PRO A 59 -4.23 -1.21 18.57
C PRO A 59 -2.76 -1.65 18.59
N HIS A 60 -2.05 -1.46 17.49
CA HIS A 60 -0.63 -1.75 17.43
C HIS A 60 0.18 -0.75 18.27
N THR A 61 1.03 -1.27 19.14
CA THR A 61 2.06 -0.49 19.85
C THR A 61 3.33 -0.35 18.99
N PRO A 62 4.21 0.64 19.26
CA PRO A 62 5.48 0.78 18.56
C PRO A 62 6.33 -0.50 18.54
N GLN A 63 6.29 -1.29 19.62
CA GLN A 63 7.00 -2.58 19.72
C GLN A 63 6.44 -3.61 18.73
N THR A 64 5.11 -3.68 18.60
CA THR A 64 4.49 -4.58 17.62
C THR A 64 4.77 -4.12 16.20
N ILE A 65 4.70 -2.82 15.91
CA ILE A 65 5.03 -2.26 14.59
C ILE A 65 6.48 -2.59 14.24
N ALA A 66 7.42 -2.41 15.16
CA ALA A 66 8.82 -2.78 14.97
C ALA A 66 8.99 -4.27 14.61
N THR A 67 8.29 -5.14 15.33
CA THR A 67 8.32 -6.59 15.09
C THR A 67 7.79 -6.96 13.70
N PHE A 68 6.62 -6.44 13.31
CA PHE A 68 6.00 -6.76 12.01
C PHE A 68 6.73 -6.12 10.84
N THR A 69 7.28 -4.92 11.02
CA THR A 69 7.99 -4.18 9.96
C THR A 69 9.48 -4.53 9.87
N ARG A 70 10.00 -5.30 10.85
CA ARG A 70 11.40 -5.71 10.98
C ARG A 70 12.36 -4.53 11.12
N HIS A 71 11.96 -3.55 11.91
CA HIS A 71 12.79 -2.40 12.26
C HIS A 71 13.12 -2.43 13.76
N GLN A 72 14.16 -1.70 14.14
CA GLN A 72 14.44 -1.47 15.57
C GLN A 72 13.35 -0.60 16.19
N VAL A 73 12.95 -0.93 17.42
CA VAL A 73 11.90 -0.19 18.15
C VAL A 73 12.20 1.31 18.20
N GLY A 74 13.43 1.70 18.53
CA GLY A 74 13.82 3.11 18.57
C GLY A 74 13.74 3.83 17.21
N THR A 75 13.88 3.11 16.09
CA THR A 75 13.68 3.69 14.75
C THR A 75 12.20 3.94 14.50
N VAL A 76 11.34 2.99 14.89
CA VAL A 76 9.89 3.13 14.76
C VAL A 76 9.36 4.27 15.62
N GLU A 77 9.83 4.40 16.86
CA GLU A 77 9.43 5.50 17.76
C GLU A 77 9.80 6.87 17.22
N ARG A 78 11.00 7.02 16.64
CA ARG A 78 11.42 8.26 15.98
C ARG A 78 10.58 8.55 14.74
N ALA A 79 10.39 7.54 13.89
CA ALA A 79 9.60 7.68 12.68
C ALA A 79 8.14 8.04 12.97
N LEU A 80 7.51 7.42 13.98
CA LEU A 80 6.14 7.73 14.38
C LEU A 80 5.97 9.21 14.77
N LYS A 81 6.94 9.79 15.48
CA LYS A 81 6.92 11.24 15.81
C LYS A 81 6.94 12.09 14.54
N VAL A 82 7.84 11.78 13.61
CA VAL A 82 7.94 12.48 12.32
C VAL A 82 6.64 12.32 11.51
N PHE A 83 6.05 11.13 11.47
CA PHE A 83 4.81 10.88 10.75
C PHE A 83 3.62 11.65 11.33
N LEU A 84 3.56 11.81 12.66
CA LEU A 84 2.55 12.62 13.34
C LEU A 84 2.72 14.10 13.02
N GLU A 85 3.95 14.61 13.06
CA GLU A 85 4.26 16.00 12.71
C GLU A 85 3.92 16.32 11.24
N PHE A 86 4.14 15.36 10.35
CA PHE A 86 3.89 15.52 8.91
C PHE A 86 2.43 15.25 8.54
N GLY A 87 1.58 14.84 9.49
CA GLY A 87 0.18 14.49 9.25
C GLY A 87 0.00 13.21 8.40
N LEU A 88 1.01 12.35 8.32
CA LEU A 88 0.95 11.06 7.62
C LEU A 88 0.28 9.98 8.47
N VAL A 89 0.33 10.14 9.79
CA VAL A 89 -0.31 9.28 10.79
C VAL A 89 -1.03 10.18 11.79
N GLU A 90 -2.20 9.75 12.24
CA GLU A 90 -2.99 10.40 13.29
C GLU A 90 -3.16 9.44 14.48
N ILE A 91 -3.32 9.98 15.68
CA ILE A 91 -3.70 9.20 16.87
C ILE A 91 -5.19 9.41 17.12
N LEU A 92 -5.94 8.32 17.10
CA LEU A 92 -7.35 8.29 17.44
C LEU A 92 -7.57 8.46 18.95
N THR A 93 -8.80 8.77 19.36
CA THR A 93 -9.16 8.97 20.77
C THR A 93 -8.93 7.74 21.66
N ASP A 94 -8.86 6.56 21.07
CA ASP A 94 -8.57 5.27 21.73
C ASP A 94 -7.06 4.95 21.78
N GLY A 95 -6.21 5.87 21.29
CA GLY A 95 -4.76 5.68 21.21
C GLY A 95 -4.29 4.86 20.01
N ALA A 96 -5.18 4.47 19.11
CA ALA A 96 -4.80 3.74 17.90
C ALA A 96 -4.20 4.67 16.83
N TYR A 97 -3.19 4.18 16.11
CA TYR A 97 -2.62 4.88 14.97
C TYR A 97 -3.51 4.70 13.73
N TYR A 98 -3.89 5.80 13.12
CA TYR A 98 -4.62 5.86 11.86
C TYR A 98 -3.73 6.39 10.75
N MET A 99 -3.67 5.69 9.62
CA MET A 99 -2.90 6.11 8.45
C MET A 99 -3.67 7.16 7.67
N ALA A 100 -3.17 8.40 7.62
CA ALA A 100 -3.81 9.47 6.86
C ALA A 100 -3.84 9.15 5.35
N ASP A 101 -4.87 9.64 4.65
CA ASP A 101 -5.11 9.45 3.21
C ASP A 101 -5.25 8.01 2.70
N ILE A 102 -5.25 7.01 3.58
CA ILE A 102 -5.33 5.60 3.21
C ILE A 102 -6.61 5.24 2.45
N GLN A 103 -7.73 5.94 2.68
CA GLN A 103 -8.98 5.73 1.94
C GLN A 103 -8.83 6.01 0.44
N LEU A 104 -7.92 6.91 0.05
CA LEU A 104 -7.62 7.21 -1.34
C LEU A 104 -6.67 6.16 -1.96
N LEU A 105 -5.98 5.40 -1.12
CA LEU A 105 -4.98 4.42 -1.48
C LEU A 105 -5.49 2.98 -1.37
N ILE A 106 -6.60 2.71 -0.66
CA ILE A 106 -7.17 1.36 -0.55
C ILE A 106 -7.94 1.03 -1.82
N GLY A 107 -7.60 -0.10 -2.43
CA GLY A 107 -8.48 -0.79 -3.36
C GLY A 107 -8.88 -2.16 -2.83
N GLN A 108 -10.11 -2.56 -3.13
CA GLN A 108 -10.65 -3.88 -2.79
C GLN A 108 -11.04 -4.62 -4.07
N SER A 109 -10.73 -5.91 -4.14
CA SER A 109 -11.20 -6.80 -5.21
C SER A 109 -11.60 -8.15 -4.61
N SER A 110 -12.45 -8.88 -5.34
CA SER A 110 -12.80 -10.27 -5.04
C SER A 110 -12.18 -11.21 -6.06
N THR A 111 -11.97 -12.47 -5.70
CA THR A 111 -11.42 -13.50 -6.60
C THR A 111 -12.16 -13.56 -7.94
N GLU A 112 -13.50 -13.51 -7.92
CA GLU A 112 -14.31 -13.48 -9.14
C GLU A 112 -14.15 -12.17 -9.92
N GLY A 113 -14.03 -11.04 -9.23
CA GLY A 113 -13.77 -9.74 -9.83
C GLY A 113 -12.43 -9.70 -10.57
N GLU A 114 -11.38 -10.25 -9.96
CA GLU A 114 -10.05 -10.36 -10.57
C GLU A 114 -10.04 -11.31 -11.77
N ARG A 115 -10.70 -12.46 -11.67
CA ARG A 115 -10.84 -13.42 -12.78
C ARG A 115 -11.49 -12.75 -14.00
N LYS A 116 -12.61 -12.05 -13.79
CA LYS A 116 -13.30 -11.30 -14.87
C LYS A 116 -12.45 -10.15 -15.41
N LYS A 117 -11.73 -9.41 -14.56
CA LYS A 117 -10.81 -8.34 -14.99
C LYS A 117 -9.66 -8.90 -15.84
N LYS A 118 -9.03 -9.99 -15.41
CA LYS A 118 -7.94 -10.67 -16.12
C LYS A 118 -8.39 -11.15 -17.50
N GLU A 119 -9.58 -11.76 -17.59
CA GLU A 119 -10.12 -12.21 -18.87
C GLU A 119 -10.42 -11.05 -19.83
N ARG A 120 -11.00 -9.95 -19.33
CA ARG A 120 -11.19 -8.72 -20.13
C ARG A 120 -9.87 -8.14 -20.63
N MET A 121 -8.83 -8.12 -19.79
CA MET A 121 -7.50 -7.64 -20.17
C MET A 121 -6.85 -8.55 -21.22
N ARG A 122 -7.03 -9.88 -21.12
CA ARG A 122 -6.56 -10.86 -22.12
C ARG A 122 -7.20 -10.60 -23.48
N LEU A 123 -8.52 -10.44 -23.53
CA LEU A 123 -9.26 -10.14 -24.75
C LEU A 123 -8.87 -8.77 -25.35
N LYS A 124 -8.70 -7.73 -24.51
CA LYS A 124 -8.19 -6.43 -24.98
C LYS A 124 -6.79 -6.53 -25.57
N ARG A 125 -5.88 -7.28 -24.92
CA ARG A 125 -4.53 -7.53 -25.45
C ARG A 125 -4.57 -8.26 -26.79
N GLN A 126 -5.40 -9.28 -26.94
CA GLN A 126 -5.54 -9.99 -28.22
C GLN A 126 -6.05 -9.08 -29.35
N LYS A 127 -6.93 -8.10 -29.06
CA LYS A 127 -7.39 -7.11 -30.04
C LYS A 127 -6.36 -6.04 -30.39
N LEU A 128 -5.38 -5.80 -29.52
CA LEU A 128 -4.31 -4.82 -29.72
C LEU A 128 -3.08 -5.42 -30.40
N LEU A 129 -2.95 -6.75 -30.46
CA LEU A 129 -1.93 -7.42 -31.24
C LEU A 129 -2.33 -7.34 -32.72
N PRO A 130 -1.47 -6.82 -33.62
CA PRO A 130 -1.77 -6.81 -35.04
C PRO A 130 -1.98 -8.24 -35.51
N SER A 131 -3.07 -8.49 -36.25
CA SER A 131 -3.21 -9.72 -37.03
C SER A 131 -1.98 -9.82 -37.93
N GLY A 132 -1.16 -10.85 -37.73
CA GLY A 132 0.07 -11.04 -38.49
C GLY A 132 -0.22 -10.84 -39.97
N GLY A 133 0.27 -9.73 -40.52
CA GLY A 133 0.39 -9.58 -41.96
C GLY A 133 1.35 -10.66 -42.39
N ALA A 134 0.86 -11.61 -43.18
CA ALA A 134 1.72 -12.55 -43.84
C ALA A 134 2.73 -11.73 -44.65
N ASP A 135 4.01 -11.79 -44.26
CA ASP A 135 5.12 -11.37 -45.10
C ASP A 135 5.06 -12.23 -46.37
N THR A 136 4.35 -11.71 -47.37
CA THR A 136 4.43 -12.23 -48.72
C THR A 136 5.75 -11.71 -49.26
N CYS A 137 6.79 -12.54 -49.15
CA CYS A 137 8.05 -12.30 -49.85
C CYS A 137 7.74 -12.18 -51.37
N PRO A 138 8.09 -11.05 -52.02
CA PRO A 138 7.96 -10.91 -53.47
C PRO A 138 9.01 -11.78 -54.20
N PRO A 139 8.81 -12.06 -55.52
CA PRO A 139 9.21 -13.29 -56.20
C PRO A 139 10.72 -13.50 -56.41
#